data_AF-K1R1X9-F1
#
_entry.id   AF-K1R1X9-F1
#
_cell.length_a   1.000
_cell.length_b   1.000
_cell.length_c   1.000
_cell.angle_alpha   90.00
_cell.angle_beta   90.00
_cell.angle_gamma   90.00
#
_symmetry.space_group_name_H-M   'P 1'
#
loop_
_entity.id
_entity.type
_entity.pdbx_description
1 polymer ?
#
loop_
_entity_poly.entity_id
_entity_poly.type
_entity_poly.pdbx_seq_one_letter_code
_entity_poly.pdbx_strand_id
1 'polypeptide(L)'
;MVFTCVADDVRLKRSTNANCEPRFTTIENHSACLNRSAQATQAGVTEQEKVDIVNLHNLLRSQVNPPATNMMKMSWDNDVALVAQKWAENCEIKHDGSYQRRIPGTVF
;
A
#
# COMPACT_ATOMS: atom_id res chain seq x y z
N MET A 1 2.44 -2.40 11.10
CA MET A 1 1.76 -1.30 10.40
C MET A 1 0.60 -0.85 11.26
N VAL A 2 0.75 0.28 11.97
CA VAL A 2 -0.29 0.80 12.85
C VAL A 2 -1.13 1.79 12.04
N PHE A 3 -2.15 1.28 11.35
CA PHE A 3 -3.18 2.12 10.75
C PHE A 3 -4.41 2.03 11.63
N THR A 4 -4.62 3.04 12.46
CA THR A 4 -5.83 3.13 13.28
C THR A 4 -6.89 3.88 12.50
N CYS A 5 -7.86 3.13 11.99
CA CYS A 5 -9.15 3.67 11.56
C CYS A 5 -10.11 3.61 12.75
N VAL A 6 -10.92 4.66 12.96
CA VAL A 6 -12.00 4.55 13.96
C VAL A 6 -13.00 3.50 13.48
N ALA A 7 -13.35 2.59 14.39
CA ALA A 7 -14.33 1.55 14.14
C ALA A 7 -15.73 2.15 14.28
N ASP A 8 -16.15 2.99 13.33
CA ASP A 8 -17.53 3.44 13.25
C ASP A 8 -18.24 2.71 12.09
N ASP A 9 -19.44 2.21 12.36
CA ASP A 9 -20.33 1.41 11.48
C ASP A 9 -20.83 2.16 10.22
N VAL A 10 -20.19 3.29 9.89
CA VAL A 10 -20.50 4.11 8.72
C VAL A 10 -19.62 3.66 7.56
N ARG A 11 -20.21 2.87 6.66
CA ARG A 11 -19.63 2.55 5.35
C ARG A 11 -19.54 3.83 4.51
N LEU A 12 -18.44 4.56 4.62
CA LEU A 12 -18.14 5.71 3.77
C LEU A 12 -17.98 5.25 2.32
N LYS A 13 -18.57 5.98 1.38
CA LYS A 13 -18.47 5.67 -0.05
C LYS A 13 -17.07 6.02 -0.56
N ARG A 14 -16.49 5.15 -1.39
CA ARG A 14 -15.25 5.43 -2.13
C ARG A 14 -15.40 6.75 -2.88
N SER A 15 -14.47 7.66 -2.64
CA SER A 15 -14.37 8.93 -3.34
C SER A 15 -12.96 9.09 -3.86
N THR A 16 -12.82 9.45 -5.13
CA THR A 16 -11.54 9.65 -5.80
C THR A 16 -11.05 11.09 -5.60
N ASN A 17 -9.75 11.25 -5.38
CA ASN A 17 -9.07 12.52 -5.16
C ASN A 17 -8.89 13.28 -6.48
N ALA A 18 -9.22 14.57 -6.47
CA ALA A 18 -9.02 15.46 -7.62
C ALA A 18 -7.53 15.68 -7.96
N ASN A 19 -6.63 15.51 -6.98
CA ASN A 19 -5.18 15.64 -7.12
C ASN A 19 -4.48 14.28 -7.13
N CYS A 20 -4.90 13.38 -8.01
CA CYS A 20 -4.18 12.13 -8.26
C CYS A 20 -3.03 12.36 -9.25
N GLU A 21 -1.88 11.69 -9.02
CA GLU A 21 -0.74 11.77 -9.93
C GLU A 21 -1.13 11.20 -11.33
N PRO A 22 -0.79 11.89 -12.44
CA PRO A 22 -1.30 11.55 -13.77
C PRO A 22 -1.06 10.11 -14.23
N ARG A 23 0.03 9.46 -13.80
CA ARG A 23 0.28 8.07 -14.20
C ARG A 23 -0.73 7.09 -13.60
N PHE A 24 -1.23 7.36 -12.39
CA PHE A 24 -2.23 6.51 -11.72
C PHE A 24 -3.66 6.74 -12.23
N THR A 25 -3.91 7.81 -12.98
CA THR A 25 -5.23 8.08 -13.59
C THR A 25 -5.50 7.22 -14.83
N THR A 26 -4.48 6.54 -15.35
CA THR A 26 -4.60 5.58 -16.47
C THR A 26 -5.44 4.35 -16.12
N ILE A 27 -5.64 4.09 -14.82
CA ILE A 27 -6.44 3.00 -14.29
C ILE A 27 -7.67 3.59 -13.60
N GLU A 28 -8.86 3.15 -14.01
CA GLU A 28 -10.11 3.60 -13.42
C GLU A 28 -10.20 3.18 -11.93
N ASN A 29 -10.55 4.15 -11.07
CA ASN A 29 -10.67 3.97 -9.62
C ASN A 29 -9.40 3.40 -8.95
N HIS A 30 -8.22 3.77 -9.46
CA HIS A 30 -6.93 3.32 -8.91
C HIS A 30 -6.79 3.62 -7.41
N SER A 31 -6.20 2.68 -6.66
CA SER A 31 -6.02 2.75 -5.21
C SER A 31 -5.21 3.99 -4.77
N ALA A 32 -4.20 4.41 -5.56
CA ALA A 32 -3.46 5.65 -5.30
C ALA A 32 -4.32 6.93 -5.39
N CYS A 33 -5.45 6.87 -6.10
CA CYS A 33 -6.33 8.01 -6.31
C CYS A 33 -7.44 8.09 -5.26
N LEU A 34 -7.44 7.25 -4.22
CA LEU A 34 -8.46 7.33 -3.17
C LEU A 34 -8.28 8.58 -2.28
N ASN A 35 -9.40 9.12 -1.81
CA ASN A 35 -9.39 10.14 -0.77
C ASN A 35 -9.13 9.51 0.60
N ARG A 36 -8.45 10.28 1.46
CA ARG A 36 -8.26 9.91 2.86
C ARG A 36 -9.62 9.94 3.56
N SER A 37 -9.99 8.84 4.21
CA SER A 37 -11.20 8.76 5.02
C SER A 37 -11.09 9.70 6.23
N ALA A 38 -12.21 10.31 6.61
CA ALA A 38 -12.30 11.03 7.88
C ALA A 38 -12.02 10.12 9.09
N GLN A 39 -12.18 8.81 8.92
CA GLN A 39 -11.93 7.81 9.96
C GLN A 39 -10.44 7.49 10.18
N ALA A 40 -9.56 7.90 9.25
CA ALA A 40 -8.13 7.65 9.40
C ALA A 40 -7.54 8.57 10.49
N THR A 41 -6.97 7.99 11.53
CA THR A 41 -6.40 8.74 12.66
C THR A 41 -4.86 8.80 12.64
N GLN A 42 -4.21 7.87 11.92
CA GLN A 42 -2.76 7.83 11.72
C GLN A 42 -2.44 7.58 10.26
N ALA A 43 -1.27 8.04 9.81
CA ALA A 43 -0.79 7.88 8.45
C ALA A 43 0.73 7.74 8.41
N GLY A 44 1.22 7.01 7.41
CA GLY A 44 2.65 6.83 7.16
C GLY A 44 3.32 5.79 8.05
N VAL A 45 4.61 5.62 7.76
CA VAL A 45 5.59 4.86 8.54
C VAL A 45 6.86 5.69 8.59
N THR A 46 7.57 5.62 9.70
CA THR A 46 8.86 6.30 9.90
C THR A 46 9.95 5.69 9.01
N GLU A 47 11.02 6.44 8.73
CA GLU A 47 12.16 5.92 7.95
C GLU A 47 12.78 4.66 8.60
N GLN A 48 12.83 4.63 9.93
CA GLN A 48 13.30 3.45 10.65
C GLN A 48 12.38 2.24 10.42
N GLU A 49 11.05 2.43 10.50
CA GLU A 49 10.10 1.35 10.22
C GLU A 49 10.21 0.83 8.78
N LYS A 50 10.45 1.70 7.79
CA LYS A 50 10.69 1.27 6.39
C LYS A 50 11.87 0.33 6.29
N VAL A 51 12.98 0.69 6.96
CA VAL A 51 14.20 -0.11 7.02
C VAL A 51 13.94 -1.45 7.71
N ASP A 52 13.27 -1.43 8.86
CA ASP A 52 12.98 -2.62 9.65
C ASP A 52 12.05 -3.59 8.89
N ILE A 53 11.02 -3.06 8.22
CA ILE A 53 10.10 -3.83 7.37
C ILE A 53 10.90 -4.55 6.28
N VAL A 54 11.69 -3.84 5.48
CA VAL A 54 12.43 -4.46 4.36
C VAL A 54 13.47 -5.45 4.86
N ASN A 55 14.19 -5.13 5.94
CA ASN A 55 15.20 -6.01 6.51
C ASN A 55 14.59 -7.30 7.05
N LEU A 56 13.47 -7.22 7.78
CA LEU A 56 12.78 -8.40 8.29
C LEU A 56 12.25 -9.28 7.14
N HIS A 57 11.66 -8.68 6.10
CA HIS A 57 11.21 -9.43 4.92
C HIS A 57 12.38 -10.15 4.24
N ASN A 58 13.52 -9.47 4.05
CA ASN A 58 14.70 -10.06 3.44
C ASN A 58 15.32 -11.17 4.29
N LEU A 59 15.32 -11.03 5.62
CA LEU A 59 15.78 -12.07 6.53
C LEU A 59 14.90 -13.33 6.42
N LEU A 60 13.58 -13.18 6.40
CA LEU A 60 12.68 -14.32 6.28
C LEU A 60 12.77 -14.96 4.88
N ARG A 61 12.93 -14.16 3.83
CA ARG A 61 13.16 -14.64 2.45
C ARG A 61 14.45 -15.44 2.31
N SER A 62 15.51 -15.13 3.07
CA SER A 62 16.76 -15.89 3.03
C SER A 62 16.71 -17.21 3.82
N GLN A 63 15.69 -17.39 4.66
CA GLN A 63 15.51 -18.56 5.53
C GLN A 63 14.44 -19.54 5.04
N VAL A 64 13.90 -19.35 3.84
CA VAL A 64 12.88 -20.24 3.27
C VAL A 64 13.40 -21.68 3.15
N ASN A 65 12.52 -22.66 3.39
CA ASN A 65 12.80 -24.08 3.27
C ASN A 65 11.74 -24.74 2.37
N PRO A 66 12.13 -25.40 1.26
CA PRO A 66 13.50 -25.61 0.78
C PRO A 66 14.22 -24.32 0.37
N PRO A 67 15.57 -24.28 0.36
CA PRO A 67 16.33 -23.12 -0.08
C PRO A 67 15.96 -22.72 -1.50
N ALA A 68 15.69 -21.43 -1.70
CA ALA A 68 15.37 -20.89 -3.02
C ALA A 68 16.65 -20.63 -3.83
N THR A 69 16.66 -21.02 -5.10
CA THR A 69 17.81 -20.84 -6.01
C THR A 69 17.89 -19.44 -6.62
N ASN A 70 16.78 -18.68 -6.62
CA ASN A 70 16.71 -17.35 -7.23
C ASN A 70 15.81 -16.39 -6.43
N MET A 71 16.01 -16.33 -5.10
CA MET A 71 15.26 -15.42 -4.24
C MET A 71 15.81 -13.99 -4.35
N MET A 72 15.07 -13.10 -4.98
CA MET A 72 15.46 -11.69 -5.12
C MET A 72 15.43 -10.96 -3.76
N LYS A 73 16.38 -10.04 -3.55
CA LYS A 73 16.36 -9.14 -2.39
C LYS A 73 15.33 -8.03 -2.62
N MET A 74 14.46 -7.79 -1.64
CA MET A 74 13.50 -6.69 -1.65
C MET A 74 14.17 -5.36 -1.30
N SER A 75 13.68 -4.29 -1.92
CA SER A 75 13.96 -2.89 -1.56
C SER A 75 12.65 -2.17 -1.26
N TRP A 76 12.75 -1.05 -0.56
CA TRP A 76 11.60 -0.15 -0.39
C TRP A 76 11.23 0.48 -1.74
N ASP A 77 9.95 0.56 -2.05
CA ASP A 77 9.40 1.21 -3.24
C ASP A 77 8.36 2.24 -2.81
N ASN A 78 8.56 3.49 -3.21
CA ASN A 78 7.70 4.61 -2.78
C ASN A 78 6.33 4.58 -3.45
N ASP A 79 6.21 3.97 -4.63
CA ASP A 79 4.94 3.89 -5.36
C ASP A 79 4.05 2.82 -4.74
N VAL A 80 4.64 1.67 -4.39
CA VAL A 80 3.97 0.63 -3.61
C VAL A 80 3.54 1.19 -2.26
N ALA A 81 4.41 1.94 -1.58
CA ALA A 81 4.08 2.58 -0.32
C ALA A 81 2.94 3.60 -0.44
N LEU A 82 2.93 4.43 -1.48
CA LEU A 82 1.86 5.39 -1.77
C LEU A 82 0.52 4.68 -1.96
N VAL A 83 0.49 3.64 -2.80
CA VAL A 83 -0.73 2.85 -3.04
C VAL A 83 -1.25 2.22 -1.75
N ALA A 84 -0.35 1.57 -0.98
CA ALA A 84 -0.71 0.95 0.28
C ALA A 84 -1.23 1.97 1.31
N GLN A 85 -0.60 3.15 1.40
CA GLN A 85 -1.01 4.22 2.29
C GLN A 85 -2.41 4.73 1.94
N LYS A 86 -2.67 4.98 0.65
CA LYS A 86 -3.99 5.44 0.17
C LYS A 86 -5.09 4.43 0.42
N TRP A 87 -4.78 3.14 0.27
CA TRP A 87 -5.71 2.07 0.58
C TRP A 87 -6.00 1.98 2.09
N ALA A 88 -4.97 2.02 2.93
CA ALA A 88 -5.12 1.99 4.38
C ALA A 88 -5.93 3.18 4.90
N GLU A 89 -5.68 4.37 4.35
CA GLU A 89 -6.40 5.61 4.67
C GLU A 89 -7.87 5.61 4.23
N ASN A 90 -8.27 4.73 3.32
CA ASN A 90 -9.68 4.56 2.93
C ASN A 90 -10.48 3.77 3.99
N CYS A 91 -9.81 3.18 4.98
CA CYS A 91 -10.45 2.47 6.11
C CYS A 91 -11.42 1.34 5.72
N GLU A 92 -11.22 0.73 4.55
CA GLU A 92 -11.94 -0.48 4.15
C GLU A 92 -11.15 -1.72 4.59
N ILE A 93 -11.70 -2.50 5.53
CA ILE A 93 -11.07 -3.75 6.02
C ILE A 93 -11.33 -4.89 5.03
N LYS A 94 -10.67 -4.81 3.87
CA LYS A 94 -10.62 -5.85 2.83
C LYS A 94 -9.43 -5.58 1.91
N HIS A 95 -9.24 -6.44 0.91
CA HIS A 95 -8.30 -6.16 -0.17
C HIS A 95 -8.86 -5.15 -1.17
N ASP A 96 -7.97 -4.35 -1.73
CA ASP A 96 -8.27 -3.56 -2.91
C ASP A 96 -8.34 -4.44 -4.17
N GLY A 97 -8.79 -3.83 -5.26
CA GLY A 97 -8.88 -4.50 -6.55
C GLY A 97 -7.49 -4.78 -7.12
N SER A 98 -7.29 -5.98 -7.66
CA SER A 98 -6.00 -6.39 -8.23
C SER A 98 -5.55 -5.54 -9.42
N TYR A 99 -6.50 -4.96 -10.16
CA TYR A 99 -6.21 -4.02 -11.24
C TYR A 99 -5.92 -2.62 -10.71
N GLN A 100 -6.70 -2.16 -9.71
CA GLN A 100 -6.60 -0.84 -9.10
C GLN A 100 -5.32 -0.63 -8.26
N ARG A 101 -4.61 -1.70 -7.88
CA ARG A 101 -3.37 -1.62 -7.10
C ARG A 101 -2.07 -1.62 -7.93
N ARG A 102 -2.18 -1.73 -9.25
CA ARG A 102 -1.01 -1.88 -10.15
C ARG A 102 -0.28 -0.57 -10.29
N ILE A 103 1.05 -0.56 -10.11
CA ILE A 103 1.85 0.63 -10.40
C ILE A 103 2.02 0.78 -11.92
N PRO A 104 1.51 1.86 -12.55
CA PRO A 104 1.67 2.06 -13.98
C PRO A 104 3.12 2.37 -14.33
N GLY A 105 3.62 1.75 -15.40
CA GLY A 105 5.00 1.95 -15.88
C GLY A 105 6.06 1.08 -15.19
N THR A 106 5.70 0.23 -14.22
CA THR A 106 6.61 -0.78 -13.67
C THR A 106 6.45 -2.11 -14.40
N VAL A 107 7.56 -2.68 -14.86
CA VAL A 107 7.67 -4.08 -15.28
C VAL A 107 8.48 -4.81 -14.22
N PHE A 108 7.87 -5.80 -13.57
CA PHE A 108 8.57 -6.76 -12.71
C PHE A 108 8.83 -8.04 -13.52
#